data_AF-B9EBF1-F1
#
_entry.id   AF-B9EBF1-F1
#
_cell.length_a   1.000
_cell.length_b   1.000
_cell.length_c   1.000
_cell.angle_alpha   90.00
_cell.angle_beta   90.00
_cell.angle_gamma   90.00
#
_symmetry.space_group_name_H-M   'P 1'
#
loop_
_entity.id
_entity.type
_entity.pdbx_description
1 polymer ?
#
loop_
_entity_poly.entity_id
_entity_poly.type
_entity_poly.pdbx_seq_one_letter_code
_entity_poly.pdbx_strand_id
1 'polypeptide(L)'
;MAYKHLNTDELTFIESYYHQNLSVKEIAKRLKRSRQTIYNVINALKTGITALEYYQEYKQRKSNCGRYRIVLPENQSAYIREKVADGWTPDTIIGRGEHPIDCSVKTLYRMFKENVFSVQSLPMKGKRKSRC
;
A
#
# COMPACT_ATOMS: atom_id res chain seq x y z
N MET A 1 12.50 -3.82 -19.90
CA MET A 1 13.37 -4.22 -18.77
C MET A 1 12.71 -3.76 -17.48
N ALA A 2 12.42 -4.67 -16.56
CA ALA A 2 11.83 -4.32 -15.27
C ALA A 2 12.89 -3.69 -14.36
N TYR A 3 12.56 -2.58 -13.69
CA TYR A 3 13.44 -1.94 -12.73
C TYR A 3 13.62 -2.86 -11.52
N LYS A 4 14.84 -3.38 -11.30
CA LYS A 4 15.16 -4.23 -10.16
C LYS A 4 15.65 -3.39 -8.99
N HIS A 5 14.88 -3.32 -7.91
CA HIS A 5 15.29 -2.66 -6.66
C HIS A 5 16.54 -3.31 -6.05
N LEU A 6 17.24 -2.57 -5.20
CA LEU A 6 18.34 -3.11 -4.39
C LEU A 6 17.77 -4.03 -3.31
N ASN A 7 18.40 -5.19 -3.13
CA ASN A 7 18.14 -6.07 -2.01
C ASN A 7 18.83 -5.53 -0.74
N THR A 8 18.37 -5.98 0.43
CA THR A 8 19.00 -5.67 1.72
C THR A 8 20.46 -6.13 1.74
N ASP A 9 20.77 -7.32 1.21
CA ASP A 9 22.14 -7.83 1.11
C ASP A 9 23.01 -6.96 0.19
N GLU A 10 22.44 -6.43 -0.90
CA GLU A 10 23.19 -5.53 -1.79
C GLU A 10 23.51 -4.21 -1.08
N LEU A 11 22.62 -3.71 -0.22
CA LEU A 11 22.86 -2.51 0.59
C LEU A 11 23.96 -2.73 1.63
N THR A 12 23.96 -3.86 2.35
CA THR A 12 25.02 -4.19 3.33
C THR A 12 26.37 -4.38 2.65
N PHE A 13 26.40 -4.99 1.45
CA PHE A 13 27.63 -5.06 0.65
C PHE A 13 28.13 -3.67 0.26
N ILE A 14 27.25 -2.77 -0.23
CA ILE A 14 27.63 -1.40 -0.59
C ILE A 14 28.25 -0.68 0.61
N GLU A 15 27.65 -0.81 1.80
CA GLU A 15 28.16 -0.23 3.03
C GLU A 15 29.53 -0.78 3.41
N SER A 16 29.72 -2.10 3.40
CA SER A 16 31.01 -2.73 3.67
C SER A 16 32.10 -2.27 2.67
N TYR A 17 31.75 -2.14 1.38
CA TYR A 17 32.68 -1.69 0.35
C TYR A 17 32.99 -0.20 0.45
N TYR A 18 32.04 0.59 0.92
CA TYR A 18 32.24 2.00 1.22
C TYR A 18 33.26 2.19 2.34
N HIS A 19 33.17 1.40 3.43
CA HIS A 19 34.17 1.40 4.50
C HIS A 19 35.56 0.92 4.06
N GLN A 20 35.63 0.07 3.03
CA GLN A 20 36.88 -0.35 2.38
C GLN A 20 37.44 0.68 1.39
N ASN A 21 36.84 1.87 1.27
CA ASN A 21 37.24 2.95 0.34
C ASN A 21 37.25 2.54 -1.14
N LEU A 22 36.40 1.59 -1.53
CA LEU A 22 36.28 1.19 -2.94
C LEU A 22 35.58 2.26 -3.78
N SER A 23 36.03 2.41 -5.03
CA SER A 23 35.39 3.36 -5.95
C SER A 23 33.98 2.91 -6.35
N VAL A 24 33.08 3.88 -6.59
CA VAL A 24 31.71 3.65 -7.08
C VAL A 24 31.69 2.77 -8.33
N LYS A 25 32.66 2.95 -9.23
CA LYS A 25 32.81 2.18 -10.47
C LYS A 25 33.07 0.70 -10.18
N GLU A 26 33.93 0.41 -9.21
CA GLU A 26 34.30 -0.94 -8.82
C GLU A 26 33.13 -1.66 -8.12
N ILE A 27 32.45 -0.96 -7.20
CA ILE A 27 31.26 -1.48 -6.51
C ILE A 27 30.15 -1.82 -7.51
N ALA A 28 29.90 -0.92 -8.46
CA ALA A 28 28.91 -1.13 -9.52
C ALA A 28 29.23 -2.36 -10.39
N LYS A 29 30.52 -2.57 -10.71
CA LYS A 29 30.98 -3.73 -11.49
C LYS A 29 30.78 -5.04 -10.73
N ARG A 30 31.12 -5.07 -9.44
CA ARG A 30 30.98 -6.25 -8.56
C ARG A 30 29.52 -6.65 -8.37
N LEU A 31 28.65 -5.67 -8.10
CA LEU A 31 27.21 -5.89 -7.88
C LEU A 31 26.40 -5.99 -9.18
N LYS A 32 27.04 -5.75 -10.34
CA LYS A 32 26.38 -5.69 -11.66
C LYS A 32 25.18 -4.72 -11.67
N ARG A 33 25.33 -3.59 -10.99
CA ARG A 33 24.31 -2.53 -10.90
C ARG A 33 24.76 -1.26 -11.61
N SER A 34 23.81 -0.38 -11.95
CA SER A 34 24.15 0.91 -12.53
C SER A 34 24.92 1.77 -11.54
N ARG A 35 25.90 2.54 -12.04
CA ARG A 35 26.72 3.43 -11.20
C ARG A 35 25.86 4.45 -10.46
N GLN A 36 24.78 4.93 -11.09
CA GLN A 36 23.86 5.89 -10.48
C GLN A 36 23.18 5.35 -9.23
N THR A 37 22.73 4.10 -9.24
CA THR A 37 22.07 3.48 -8.08
C THR A 37 23.03 3.35 -6.91
N ILE A 38 24.28 2.93 -7.17
CA ILE A 38 25.33 2.85 -6.15
C ILE A 38 25.69 4.24 -5.62
N TYR A 39 25.79 5.24 -6.51
CA TYR A 39 26.09 6.61 -6.14
C TYR A 39 25.05 7.21 -5.19
N ASN A 40 23.75 6.96 -5.45
CA ASN A 40 22.67 7.42 -4.58
C ASN A 40 22.79 6.83 -3.17
N VAL A 41 23.10 5.54 -3.04
CA VAL A 41 23.30 4.89 -1.74
C VAL A 41 24.52 5.47 -1.04
N ILE A 42 25.67 5.58 -1.72
CA ILE A 42 26.91 6.12 -1.13
C ILE A 42 26.72 7.57 -0.66
N ASN A 43 25.97 8.40 -1.39
CA ASN A 43 25.68 9.75 -0.94
C ASN A 43 24.83 9.77 0.33
N ALA A 44 23.91 8.82 0.52
CA ALA A 44 23.19 8.67 1.79
C ALA A 44 24.09 8.15 2.92
N LEU A 45 25.04 7.24 2.63
CA LEU A 45 26.02 6.80 3.63
C LEU A 45 26.94 7.95 4.06
N LYS A 46 27.30 8.85 3.14
CA LYS A 46 28.09 10.06 3.45
C LYS A 46 27.38 11.04 4.39
N THR A 47 26.04 11.04 4.41
CA THR A 47 25.28 11.84 5.39
C THR A 47 25.24 11.21 6.78
N GLY A 48 25.88 10.05 6.98
CA GLY A 48 25.95 9.35 8.26
C GLY A 48 24.83 8.35 8.50
N ILE A 49 24.06 8.03 7.45
CA ILE A 49 22.94 7.08 7.53
C ILE A 49 23.48 5.66 7.29
N THR A 50 22.96 4.68 8.02
CA THR A 50 23.32 3.26 7.88
C THR A 50 22.55 2.60 6.72
N ALA A 51 23.05 1.53 6.13
CA ALA A 51 22.34 0.76 5.10
C ALA A 51 20.92 0.34 5.53
N LEU A 52 20.74 -0.02 6.80
CA LEU A 52 19.45 -0.38 7.37
C LEU A 52 18.47 0.80 7.38
N GLU A 53 18.93 1.96 7.82
CA GLU A 53 18.14 3.19 7.87
C GLU A 53 17.74 3.62 6.45
N TYR A 54 18.65 3.54 5.48
CA TYR A 54 18.34 3.79 4.07
C TYR A 54 17.20 2.89 3.56
N TYR A 55 17.22 1.60 3.92
CA TYR A 55 16.14 0.68 3.58
C TYR A 55 14.81 1.03 4.28
N GLN A 56 14.86 1.43 5.55
CA GLN A 56 13.67 1.87 6.28
C GLN A 56 13.06 3.13 5.67
N GLU A 57 13.88 4.12 5.29
CA GLU A 57 13.40 5.32 4.58
C GLU A 57 12.77 4.95 3.24
N TYR A 58 13.38 4.04 2.48
CA TYR A 58 12.77 3.55 1.24
C TYR A 58 11.40 2.93 1.52
N LYS A 59 11.26 2.12 2.57
CA LYS A 59 9.98 1.50 2.96
C LYS A 59 8.94 2.56 3.34
N GLN A 60 9.33 3.61 4.04
CA GLN A 60 8.45 4.73 4.40
C GLN A 60 8.04 5.57 3.18
N ARG A 61 8.98 5.91 2.29
CA ARG A 61 8.66 6.58 1.01
C ARG A 61 7.73 5.70 0.18
N LYS A 62 7.94 4.39 0.18
CA LYS A 62 7.10 3.43 -0.54
C LYS A 62 5.69 3.30 0.06
N SER A 63 5.53 3.41 1.38
CA SER A 63 4.18 3.43 1.99
C SER A 63 3.39 4.68 1.64
N ASN A 64 4.07 5.78 1.31
CA ASN A 64 3.43 7.02 0.84
C ASN A 64 3.05 6.95 -0.65
N CYS A 65 3.47 5.90 -1.37
CA CYS A 65 3.12 5.71 -2.76
C CYS A 65 1.73 5.07 -2.89
N GLY A 66 1.00 5.46 -3.92
CA GLY A 66 -0.31 4.90 -4.22
C GLY A 66 -1.44 5.68 -3.54
N ARG A 67 -2.67 5.19 -3.69
CA ARG A 67 -3.86 5.85 -3.17
C ARG A 67 -4.08 5.44 -1.71
N TYR A 68 -4.17 6.41 -0.81
CA TYR A 68 -4.56 6.16 0.58
C TYR A 68 -5.94 5.49 0.66
N ARG A 69 -6.09 4.60 1.64
CA ARG A 69 -7.38 3.99 1.94
C ARG A 69 -8.32 5.07 2.48
N ILE A 70 -9.55 5.06 2.00
CA ILE A 70 -10.61 5.90 2.56
C ILE A 70 -10.96 5.26 3.91
N VAL A 71 -10.79 6.02 4.99
CA VAL A 71 -11.25 5.64 6.32
C VAL A 71 -12.51 6.44 6.57
N LEU A 72 -13.61 5.74 6.84
CA LEU A 72 -14.88 6.40 7.14
C LEU A 72 -14.86 6.89 8.59
N PRO A 73 -15.37 8.11 8.86
CA PRO A 73 -15.66 8.57 10.20
C PRO A 73 -16.55 7.59 10.98
N GLU A 74 -16.42 7.56 12.31
CA GLU A 74 -17.11 6.57 13.16
C GLU A 74 -18.64 6.69 13.11
N ASN A 75 -19.17 7.90 12.93
CA ASN A 75 -20.61 8.10 12.71
C ASN A 75 -21.10 7.39 11.44
N GLN A 76 -20.36 7.49 10.34
CA GLN A 76 -20.70 6.82 9.08
C GLN A 76 -20.51 5.30 9.21
N SER A 77 -19.46 4.85 9.90
CA SER A 77 -19.18 3.42 10.13
C SER A 77 -20.27 2.76 10.99
N ALA A 78 -20.77 3.45 12.02
CA ALA A 78 -21.85 2.99 12.89
C ALA A 78 -23.17 2.89 12.12
N TYR A 79 -23.52 3.93 11.36
CA TYR A 79 -24.71 3.93 10.51
C TYR A 79 -24.70 2.78 9.51
N ILE A 80 -23.57 2.54 8.83
CA ILE A 80 -23.44 1.41 7.90
C ILE A 80 -23.64 0.07 8.62
N ARG A 81 -23.05 -0.12 9.80
CA ARG A 81 -23.23 -1.36 10.59
C ARG A 81 -24.68 -1.59 10.98
N GLU A 82 -25.37 -0.55 11.45
CA GLU A 82 -26.79 -0.62 11.80
C GLU A 82 -27.64 -1.02 10.58
N LYS A 83 -27.51 -0.32 9.45
CA LYS A 83 -28.32 -0.62 8.25
C LYS A 83 -27.99 -1.96 7.62
N VAL A 84 -26.75 -2.41 7.74
CA VAL A 84 -26.37 -3.76 7.32
C VAL A 84 -27.01 -4.82 8.22
N ALA A 85 -27.12 -4.57 9.54
CA ALA A 85 -27.85 -5.44 10.45
C ALA A 85 -29.36 -5.48 10.14
N ASP A 86 -29.94 -4.36 9.68
CA ASP A 86 -31.31 -4.28 9.15
C ASP A 86 -31.47 -5.01 7.79
N GLY A 87 -30.41 -5.60 7.25
CA GLY A 87 -30.42 -6.36 5.99
C GLY A 87 -30.32 -5.51 4.72
N TRP A 88 -29.90 -4.24 4.82
CA TRP A 88 -29.79 -3.37 3.65
C TRP A 88 -28.54 -3.69 2.82
N THR A 89 -28.65 -3.49 1.51
CA THR A 89 -27.49 -3.59 0.61
C THR A 89 -26.69 -2.29 0.60
N PRO A 90 -25.37 -2.33 0.33
CA PRO A 90 -24.55 -1.13 0.13
C PRO A 90 -25.11 -0.15 -0.91
N ASP A 91 -25.74 -0.66 -1.98
CA ASP A 91 -26.43 0.15 -2.98
C ASP A 91 -27.62 0.90 -2.37
N THR A 92 -28.39 0.24 -1.50
CA THR A 92 -29.55 0.84 -0.81
C THR A 92 -29.12 1.91 0.19
N ILE A 93 -28.06 1.65 0.96
CA ILE A 93 -27.56 2.57 1.99
C ILE A 93 -27.16 3.91 1.38
N ILE A 94 -26.43 3.89 0.26
CA ILE A 94 -25.99 5.10 -0.44
C ILE A 94 -27.11 5.67 -1.32
N GLY A 95 -27.88 4.81 -2.00
CA GLY A 95 -28.91 5.22 -2.95
C GLY A 95 -30.11 5.94 -2.33
N ARG A 96 -30.40 5.68 -1.04
CA ARG A 96 -31.45 6.42 -0.31
C ARG A 96 -31.03 7.83 0.13
N GLY A 97 -29.73 8.08 0.29
CA GLY A 97 -29.22 9.41 0.66
C GLY A 97 -29.65 9.89 2.05
N GLU A 98 -30.10 9.00 2.94
CA GLU A 98 -30.55 9.36 4.31
C GLU A 98 -29.41 9.86 5.20
N HIS A 99 -28.18 9.41 4.95
CA HIS A 99 -26.98 9.85 5.67
C HIS A 99 -25.87 10.19 4.67
N PRO A 100 -25.16 11.33 4.83
CA PRO A 100 -24.03 11.65 3.97
C PRO A 100 -22.90 10.66 4.24
N ILE A 101 -22.53 9.90 3.22
CA ILE A 101 -21.42 8.96 3.26
C ILE A 101 -20.34 9.44 2.29
N ASP A 102 -19.14 9.65 2.79
CA ASP A 102 -18.01 10.18 2.01
C ASP A 102 -17.31 9.08 1.19
N CYS A 103 -18.07 8.13 0.65
CA CYS A 103 -17.54 7.11 -0.22
C CYS A 103 -18.55 6.63 -1.27
N SER A 104 -18.00 6.18 -2.41
CA SER A 104 -18.81 5.59 -3.47
C SER A 104 -19.28 4.18 -3.09
N VAL A 105 -20.36 3.71 -3.71
CA VAL A 105 -20.86 2.33 -3.55
C VAL A 105 -19.77 1.28 -3.80
N LYS A 106 -18.94 1.49 -4.82
CA LYS A 106 -17.81 0.59 -5.13
C LYS A 106 -16.77 0.57 -4.01
N THR A 107 -16.50 1.72 -3.40
CA THR A 107 -15.59 1.83 -2.25
C THR A 107 -16.15 1.08 -1.06
N LEU A 108 -17.46 1.21 -0.81
CA LEU A 108 -18.15 0.50 0.27
C LEU A 108 -18.05 -1.02 0.07
N TYR A 109 -18.34 -1.54 -1.13
CA TYR A 109 -18.13 -2.96 -1.45
C TYR A 109 -16.68 -3.43 -1.28
N ARG A 110 -15.69 -2.59 -1.60
CA ARG A 110 -14.29 -2.91 -1.36
C ARG A 110 -13.97 -3.01 0.14
N MET A 111 -14.56 -2.15 0.98
CA MET A 111 -14.40 -2.21 2.44
C MET A 111 -14.95 -3.51 3.02
N PHE A 112 -16.10 -4.01 2.53
CA PHE A 112 -16.59 -5.35 2.88
C PHE A 112 -15.59 -6.44 2.47
N LYS A 113 -15.09 -6.40 1.23
CA LYS A 113 -14.11 -7.39 0.74
C LYS A 113 -12.79 -7.38 1.53
N GLU A 114 -12.38 -6.22 2.01
CA GLU A 114 -11.19 -6.05 2.86
C GLU A 114 -11.44 -6.42 4.34
N ASN A 115 -12.62 -6.96 4.68
CA ASN A 115 -13.06 -7.32 6.04
C ASN A 115 -13.10 -6.14 7.03
N VAL A 116 -13.23 -4.90 6.54
CA VAL A 116 -13.51 -3.73 7.41
C VAL A 116 -14.92 -3.85 7.99
N PHE A 117 -15.84 -4.39 7.19
CA PHE A 117 -17.18 -4.79 7.59
C PHE A 117 -17.37 -6.29 7.28
N SER A 118 -18.22 -6.97 8.04
CA SER A 118 -18.45 -8.40 7.82
C SER A 118 -19.12 -8.65 6.47
N VAL A 119 -18.52 -9.49 5.63
CA VAL A 119 -19.12 -9.90 4.35
C VAL A 119 -20.36 -10.77 4.59
N GLN A 120 -20.40 -11.51 5.70
CA GLN A 120 -21.50 -12.41 6.04
C GLN A 120 -22.81 -11.68 6.35
N SER A 121 -22.73 -10.40 6.73
CA SER A 121 -23.90 -9.57 7.00
C SER A 121 -24.49 -8.94 5.73
N LEU A 122 -23.87 -9.14 4.56
CA LEU A 122 -24.48 -8.73 3.30
C LEU A 122 -25.54 -9.75 2.88
N PRO A 123 -26.76 -9.33 2.52
CA PRO A 123 -27.76 -10.25 1.99
C PRO A 123 -27.22 -10.86 0.68
N MET A 124 -27.11 -12.19 0.63
CA MET A 124 -26.60 -12.89 -0.55
C MET A 124 -27.40 -12.49 -1.78
N LYS A 125 -26.71 -12.11 -2.86
CA LYS A 125 -27.33 -11.80 -4.15
C LYS A 125 -28.07 -13.05 -4.64
N GLY A 126 -29.39 -13.04 -4.52
CA GLY A 126 -30.25 -14.12 -5.01
C GLY A 126 -29.95 -14.42 -6.47
N LYS A 127 -29.97 -15.70 -6.84
CA LYS A 127 -29.84 -16.14 -8.24
C LYS A 127 -30.92 -15.41 -9.05
N ARG A 128 -30.51 -14.52 -9.96
CA ARG A 128 -31.46 -13.89 -10.89
C ARG A 128 -32.12 -15.03 -11.67
N LYS A 129 -33.45 -15.15 -11.57
CA LYS A 129 -34.19 -16.02 -12.50
C LYS A 129 -33.92 -15.49 -13.91
N SER A 130 -33.60 -16.39 -14.84
CA SER A 130 -33.58 -16.04 -16.26
C SER A 130 -34.92 -15.41 -16.60
N ARG A 131 -34.90 -14.25 -17.28
CA ARG A 131 -36.13 -13.72 -17.87
C ARG A 131 -36.61 -14.76 -18.88
N CYS A 132 -37.78 -15.34 -18.61
CA CYS A 132 -38.53 -16.13 -19.58
C CYS A 132 -38.89 -15.26 -20.79
#